data_AF-A0AAF0MNC5-F1
#
_entry.id   AF-A0AAF0MNC5-F1
#
_cell.length_a   1.000
_cell.length_b   1.000
_cell.length_c   1.000
_cell.angle_alpha   90.00
_cell.angle_beta   90.00
_cell.angle_gamma   90.00
#
_symmetry.space_group_name_H-M   'P 1'
#
loop_
_entity.id
_entity.type
_entity.pdbx_description
1 polymer ?
#
loop_
_entity_poly.entity_id
_entity_poly.type
_entity_poly.pdbx_seq_one_letter_code
_entity_poly.pdbx_strand_id
1 'polypeptide(L)'
;MARMRGEETDGYSEGTKDWLTSHEFRMLNQEKYIGRSRSIDIGSEDTDRLWDAYYRLVDNGLIEEIEDLRLFWSKGESVSKAGQSSCLMRTVIMNRRFLDDRVLKEVLDYCLLHELANILIPFGIDNVERNREVNELANGFAGAETAKQWLDQVMMEV
;
A
#
# COMPACT_ATOMS: atom_id res chain seq x y z
N MET A 1 -0.03 -43.61 -20.22
CA MET A 1 1.37 -43.18 -20.47
C MET A 1 1.41 -41.65 -20.41
N ALA A 2 2.11 -41.14 -19.39
CA ALA A 2 2.60 -39.77 -19.17
C ALA A 2 1.61 -38.58 -19.19
N ARG A 3 1.12 -38.23 -17.98
CA ARG A 3 0.93 -36.82 -17.55
C ARG A 3 2.33 -36.20 -17.48
N MET A 4 2.67 -35.26 -18.38
CA MET A 4 3.81 -34.39 -18.16
C MET A 4 3.41 -33.37 -17.09
N ARG A 5 3.80 -33.64 -15.84
CA ARG A 5 3.91 -32.59 -14.80
C ARG A 5 4.98 -31.63 -15.31
N GLY A 6 4.58 -30.43 -15.71
CA GLY A 6 5.51 -29.33 -15.88
C GLY A 6 6.14 -29.06 -14.51
N GLU A 7 7.46 -29.05 -14.49
CA GLU A 7 8.28 -28.80 -13.30
C GLU A 7 7.99 -27.40 -12.75
N GLU A 8 7.82 -27.35 -11.43
CA GLU A 8 7.63 -26.16 -10.61
C GLU A 8 8.73 -25.13 -10.86
N THR A 9 8.39 -24.04 -11.55
CA THR A 9 9.09 -22.76 -11.44
C THR A 9 8.01 -21.69 -11.26
N ASP A 10 7.49 -21.59 -10.03
CA ASP A 10 6.37 -20.71 -9.63
C ASP A 10 6.77 -19.23 -9.61
N GLY A 11 7.21 -18.67 -10.74
CA GLY A 11 7.56 -17.25 -10.81
C GLY A 11 7.66 -16.68 -12.23
N TYR A 12 7.37 -15.39 -12.34
CA TYR A 12 7.71 -14.60 -13.54
C TYR A 12 9.22 -14.67 -13.80
N SER A 13 9.63 -14.72 -15.07
CA SER A 13 11.04 -14.59 -15.44
C SER A 13 11.57 -13.21 -15.02
N GLU A 14 12.89 -13.09 -14.82
CA GLU A 14 13.50 -11.83 -14.37
C GLU A 14 13.18 -10.67 -15.33
N GLY A 15 13.32 -10.88 -16.64
CA GLY A 15 12.95 -9.86 -17.62
C GLY A 15 11.45 -9.49 -17.60
N THR A 16 10.57 -10.40 -17.16
CA THR A 16 9.16 -10.07 -16.96
C THR A 16 8.95 -9.24 -15.70
N LYS A 17 9.65 -9.58 -14.60
CA LYS A 17 9.63 -8.79 -13.37
C LYS A 17 10.16 -7.38 -13.62
N ASP A 18 11.30 -7.25 -14.28
CA ASP A 18 11.91 -5.97 -14.66
C ASP A 18 10.96 -5.10 -15.46
N TRP A 19 10.29 -5.68 -16.45
CA TRP A 19 9.30 -4.95 -17.25
C TRP A 19 8.10 -4.53 -16.39
N LEU A 20 7.52 -5.43 -15.59
CA LEU A 20 6.36 -5.15 -14.73
C LEU A 20 6.65 -4.07 -13.68
N THR A 21 7.88 -3.98 -13.17
CA THR A 21 8.31 -2.99 -12.18
C THR A 21 8.91 -1.73 -12.79
N SER A 22 9.03 -1.66 -14.12
CA SER A 22 9.58 -0.51 -14.83
C SER A 22 8.70 0.75 -14.75
N HIS A 23 9.32 1.91 -14.90
CA HIS A 23 8.60 3.18 -15.06
C HIS A 23 7.73 3.20 -16.33
N GLU A 24 8.21 2.62 -17.44
CA GLU A 24 7.45 2.53 -18.69
C GLU A 24 6.13 1.77 -18.51
N PHE A 25 6.17 0.64 -17.80
CA PHE A 25 4.95 -0.13 -17.50
C PHE A 25 3.95 0.71 -16.70
N ARG A 26 4.40 1.49 -15.71
CA ARG A 26 3.54 2.39 -14.94
C ARG A 26 2.92 3.47 -15.82
N MET A 27 3.73 4.16 -16.63
CA MET A 27 3.26 5.21 -17.54
C MET A 27 2.14 4.73 -18.47
N LEU A 28 2.17 3.47 -18.91
CA LEU A 28 1.17 2.90 -19.80
C LEU A 28 -0.11 2.42 -19.11
N ASN A 29 -0.05 2.11 -17.81
CA ASN A 29 -1.09 1.33 -17.12
C ASN A 29 -1.67 2.02 -15.88
N GLN A 30 -0.95 2.92 -15.20
CA GLN A 30 -1.38 3.51 -13.93
C GLN A 30 -2.70 4.27 -14.08
N GLU A 31 -2.81 5.17 -15.06
CA GLU A 31 -4.04 5.92 -15.32
C GLU A 31 -5.22 5.01 -15.68
N LYS A 32 -4.97 3.92 -16.43
CA LYS A 32 -6.00 2.94 -16.76
C LYS A 32 -6.44 2.15 -15.52
N TYR A 33 -5.51 1.82 -14.64
CA TYR A 33 -5.79 1.15 -13.37
C TYR A 33 -6.65 2.04 -12.48
N ILE A 34 -6.26 3.31 -12.31
CA ILE A 34 -7.00 4.31 -11.52
C ILE A 34 -8.41 4.51 -12.09
N GLY A 35 -8.53 4.78 -13.39
CA GLY A 35 -9.82 5.03 -14.05
C GLY A 35 -10.77 3.83 -14.05
N ARG A 36 -10.26 2.60 -13.89
CA ARG A 36 -11.08 1.37 -13.77
C ARG A 36 -11.42 1.03 -12.32
N SER A 37 -10.72 1.61 -11.35
CA SER A 37 -10.94 1.29 -9.95
C SER A 37 -12.32 1.77 -9.50
N ARG A 38 -13.10 0.85 -8.96
CA ARG A 38 -14.40 1.18 -8.35
C ARG A 38 -14.26 1.72 -6.93
N SER A 39 -13.07 1.57 -6.34
CA SER A 39 -12.82 1.88 -4.93
C SER A 39 -12.21 3.26 -4.71
N ILE A 40 -11.61 3.88 -5.73
CA ILE A 40 -10.91 5.18 -5.63
C ILE A 40 -11.90 6.34 -5.71
N ASP A 41 -11.80 7.29 -4.77
CA ASP A 41 -12.38 8.62 -4.94
C ASP A 41 -11.41 9.56 -5.65
N ILE A 42 -11.60 9.76 -6.96
CA ILE A 42 -10.69 10.48 -7.86
C ILE A 42 -10.73 12.02 -7.64
N GLY A 43 -11.64 12.54 -6.80
CA GLY A 43 -11.83 13.98 -6.62
C GLY A 43 -11.88 14.43 -5.17
N SER A 44 -11.34 13.64 -4.24
CA SER A 44 -11.41 13.99 -2.82
C SER A 44 -10.58 15.25 -2.53
N GLU A 45 -11.22 16.29 -2.01
CA GLU A 45 -10.56 17.52 -1.56
C GLU A 45 -9.57 17.26 -0.41
N ASP A 46 -9.80 16.19 0.36
CA ASP A 46 -8.93 15.78 1.48
C ASP A 46 -7.66 15.02 1.06
N THR A 47 -7.32 14.95 -0.22
CA THR A 47 -6.15 14.18 -0.69
C THR A 47 -4.84 14.72 -0.12
N ASP A 48 -4.76 16.02 0.16
CA ASP A 48 -3.59 16.65 0.77
C ASP A 48 -3.25 16.06 2.15
N ARG A 49 -4.24 15.58 2.91
CA ARG A 49 -4.02 14.91 4.21
C ARG A 49 -3.21 13.62 4.08
N LEU A 50 -3.33 12.90 2.96
CA LEU A 50 -2.53 11.72 2.68
C LEU A 50 -1.10 12.10 2.32
N TRP A 51 -0.92 13.18 1.53
CA TRP A 51 0.40 13.70 1.21
C TRP A 51 1.11 14.24 2.45
N ASP A 52 0.42 14.94 3.34
CA ASP A 52 0.97 15.39 4.62
C ASP A 52 1.44 14.20 5.47
N ALA A 53 0.66 13.11 5.52
CA ALA A 53 1.05 11.88 6.21
C ALA A 53 2.28 11.24 5.56
N TYR A 54 2.29 11.14 4.24
CA TYR A 54 3.41 10.65 3.47
C TYR A 54 4.71 11.44 3.74
N TYR A 55 4.66 12.77 3.68
CA TYR A 55 5.82 13.61 3.93
C TYR A 55 6.32 13.50 5.37
N ARG A 56 5.43 13.35 6.37
CA ARG A 56 5.87 13.04 7.74
C ARG A 56 6.65 11.73 7.82
N LEU A 57 6.26 10.70 7.06
CA LEU A 57 6.99 9.43 7.04
C LEU A 57 8.36 9.56 6.38
N VAL A 58 8.44 10.33 5.29
CA VAL A 58 9.72 10.65 4.59
C VAL A 58 10.63 11.48 5.48
N ASP A 59 10.13 12.57 6.07
CA ASP A 59 10.90 13.50 6.91
C ASP A 59 11.45 12.83 8.18
N ASN A 60 10.73 11.84 8.72
CA ASN A 60 11.17 11.03 9.84
C ASN A 60 12.15 9.91 9.45
N GLY A 61 12.48 9.77 8.17
CA GLY A 61 13.42 8.77 7.67
C GLY A 61 12.90 7.33 7.71
N LEU A 62 11.59 7.13 7.77
CA LEU A 62 10.99 5.79 7.78
C LEU A 62 10.92 5.19 6.38
N ILE A 63 10.79 6.04 5.36
CA ILE A 63 10.79 5.66 3.95
C ILE A 63 11.50 6.72 3.12
N GLU A 64 11.94 6.35 1.92
CA GLU A 64 12.42 7.29 0.91
C GLU A 64 11.27 7.77 0.01
N GLU A 65 11.55 8.78 -0.81
CA GLU A 65 10.60 9.25 -1.80
C GLU A 65 10.25 8.16 -2.83
N ILE A 66 8.97 8.00 -3.14
CA ILE A 66 8.46 6.98 -4.06
C ILE A 66 8.00 7.69 -5.33
N GLU A 67 8.82 7.58 -6.36
CA GLU A 67 8.49 8.10 -7.69
C GLU A 67 7.19 7.49 -8.23
N ASP A 68 6.41 8.27 -8.97
CA ASP A 68 5.11 7.88 -9.54
C ASP A 68 4.04 7.47 -8.51
N LEU A 69 4.24 7.73 -7.20
CA LEU A 69 3.24 7.40 -6.19
C LEU A 69 1.92 8.14 -6.46
N ARG A 70 0.82 7.42 -6.25
CA ARG A 70 -0.54 7.96 -6.26
C ARG A 70 -1.28 7.57 -4.98
N LEU A 71 -1.78 8.56 -4.26
CA LEU A 71 -2.50 8.38 -3.01
C LEU A 71 -3.97 8.77 -3.20
N PHE A 72 -4.87 7.92 -2.72
CA PHE A 72 -6.30 8.15 -2.82
C PHE A 72 -7.04 7.76 -1.54
N TRP A 73 -8.19 8.39 -1.35
CA TRP A 73 -9.20 7.90 -0.43
C TRP A 73 -10.11 6.87 -1.10
N SER A 74 -10.65 5.97 -0.30
CA SER A 74 -11.73 5.08 -0.75
C SER A 74 -13.05 5.85 -0.93
N LYS A 75 -13.89 5.40 -1.87
CA LYS A 75 -15.25 5.98 -2.09
C LYS A 75 -16.19 5.79 -0.91
N GLY A 76 -15.92 4.83 -0.04
CA GLY A 76 -16.73 4.53 1.13
C GLY A 76 -15.88 3.95 2.25
N GLU A 77 -16.47 3.85 3.42
CA GLU A 77 -15.83 3.25 4.59
C GLU A 77 -15.90 1.73 4.47
N SER A 78 -14.74 1.10 4.29
CA SER A 78 -14.65 -0.34 4.55
C SER A 78 -14.66 -0.55 6.07
N VAL A 79 -15.36 -1.56 6.56
CA VAL A 79 -15.33 -1.88 7.99
C VAL A 79 -14.11 -2.69 8.39
N SER A 80 -13.49 -3.43 7.46
CA SER A 80 -12.49 -4.43 7.81
C SER A 80 -11.05 -4.09 7.44
N LYS A 81 -10.80 -3.08 6.59
CA LYS A 81 -9.45 -2.80 6.08
C LYS A 81 -9.08 -1.32 6.20
N ALA A 82 -7.88 -1.03 6.67
CA ALA A 82 -7.31 0.31 6.76
C ALA A 82 -6.93 0.86 5.39
N GLY A 83 -6.42 0.01 4.51
CA GLY A 83 -6.01 0.42 3.18
C GLY A 83 -5.91 -0.74 2.21
N GLN A 84 -5.38 -0.41 1.04
CA GLN A 84 -4.84 -1.36 0.09
C GLN A 84 -3.85 -0.65 -0.81
N SER A 85 -2.92 -1.41 -1.37
CA SER A 85 -1.89 -0.92 -2.25
C SER A 85 -1.74 -1.78 -3.50
N SER A 86 -1.17 -1.18 -4.54
CA SER A 86 -0.71 -1.89 -5.71
C SER A 86 0.77 -1.56 -5.91
N CYS A 87 1.64 -2.54 -5.68
CA CYS A 87 3.08 -2.39 -5.87
C CYS A 87 3.44 -2.02 -7.32
N LEU A 88 2.84 -2.71 -8.30
CA LEU A 88 3.10 -2.44 -9.72
C LEU A 88 2.63 -1.06 -10.15
N MET A 89 1.48 -0.60 -9.65
CA MET A 89 0.92 0.71 -10.02
C MET A 89 1.38 1.84 -9.09
N ARG A 90 2.17 1.55 -8.05
CA ARG A 90 2.55 2.49 -6.98
C ARG A 90 1.37 3.34 -6.52
N THR A 91 0.26 2.66 -6.23
CA THR A 91 -0.98 3.33 -5.83
C THR A 91 -1.39 2.84 -4.45
N VAL A 92 -1.75 3.75 -3.56
CA VAL A 92 -2.35 3.44 -2.25
C VAL A 92 -3.76 4.01 -2.20
N ILE A 93 -4.68 3.23 -1.65
CA ILE A 93 -6.07 3.62 -1.40
C ILE A 93 -6.32 3.45 0.10
N MET A 94 -6.41 4.56 0.82
CA MET A 94 -6.68 4.58 2.26
C MET A 94 -8.17 4.64 2.54
N ASN A 95 -8.59 4.00 3.63
CA ASN A 95 -9.98 4.00 4.06
C ASN A 95 -10.43 5.39 4.50
N ARG A 96 -11.55 5.86 3.94
CA ARG A 96 -12.14 7.16 4.25
C ARG A 96 -12.49 7.36 5.72
N ARG A 97 -12.63 6.29 6.51
CA ARG A 97 -12.83 6.38 7.97
C ARG A 97 -11.76 7.20 8.68
N PHE A 98 -10.54 7.27 8.13
CA PHE A 98 -9.47 8.11 8.67
C PHE A 98 -9.63 9.62 8.42
N LEU A 99 -10.66 10.04 7.67
CA LEU A 99 -11.02 11.46 7.56
C LEU A 99 -11.71 11.99 8.82
N ASP A 100 -12.23 11.12 9.68
CA ASP A 100 -12.78 11.54 10.96
C ASP A 100 -11.71 12.22 11.82
N ASP A 101 -11.96 13.46 12.23
CA ASP A 101 -11.02 14.27 13.03
C ASP A 101 -10.71 13.67 14.40
N ARG A 102 -11.50 12.70 14.86
CA ARG A 102 -11.24 11.94 16.08
C ARG A 102 -10.15 10.89 15.91
N VAL A 103 -9.78 10.55 14.68
CA VAL A 103 -8.66 9.65 14.39
C VAL A 103 -7.35 10.40 14.58
N LEU A 104 -6.49 9.86 15.45
CA LEU A 104 -5.16 10.43 15.68
C LEU A 104 -4.31 10.32 14.41
N LYS A 105 -3.49 11.35 14.16
CA LYS A 105 -2.61 11.39 12.97
C LYS A 105 -1.69 10.18 12.87
N GLU A 106 -1.15 9.73 13.99
CA GLU A 106 -0.27 8.56 14.03
C GLU A 106 -0.95 7.25 13.59
N VAL A 107 -2.27 7.14 13.73
CA VAL A 107 -3.03 5.98 13.23
C VAL A 107 -3.01 5.97 11.70
N LEU A 108 -3.29 7.13 11.08
CA LEU A 108 -3.21 7.29 9.63
C LEU A 108 -1.78 7.06 9.13
N ASP A 109 -0.79 7.65 9.79
CA ASP A 109 0.62 7.54 9.41
C ASP A 109 1.09 6.08 9.47
N TYR A 110 0.73 5.34 10.52
CA TYR A 110 1.03 3.92 10.65
C TYR A 110 0.37 3.08 9.54
N CYS A 111 -0.93 3.28 9.30
CA CYS A 111 -1.65 2.51 8.28
C CYS A 111 -1.14 2.82 6.87
N LEU A 112 -0.82 4.10 6.61
CA LEU A 112 -0.22 4.50 5.35
C LEU A 112 1.18 3.90 5.18
N LEU A 113 2.01 3.90 6.22
CA LEU A 113 3.32 3.24 6.20
C LEU A 113 3.20 1.76 5.85
N HIS A 114 2.21 1.04 6.40
CA HIS A 114 1.96 -0.36 6.08
C HIS A 114 1.68 -0.58 4.58
N GLU A 115 0.86 0.28 3.97
CA GLU A 115 0.57 0.21 2.53
C GLU A 115 1.75 0.62 1.66
N LEU A 116 2.54 1.61 2.10
CA LEU A 116 3.75 2.02 1.39
C LEU A 116 4.84 0.94 1.47
N ALA A 117 4.95 0.23 2.60
CA ALA A 117 5.85 -0.91 2.75
C ALA A 117 5.54 -1.98 1.69
N ASN A 118 4.25 -2.27 1.47
CA ASN A 118 3.81 -3.20 0.44
C ASN A 118 4.20 -2.78 -0.99
N ILE A 119 4.40 -1.48 -1.24
CA ILE A 119 4.92 -0.95 -2.51
C ILE A 119 6.44 -1.08 -2.59
N LEU A 120 7.16 -0.79 -1.50
CA LEU A 120 8.62 -0.77 -1.45
C LEU A 120 9.23 -2.18 -1.56
N ILE A 121 8.52 -3.18 -1.05
CA ILE A 121 9.00 -4.57 -1.05
C ILE A 121 8.94 -5.18 -2.46
N PRO A 122 10.05 -5.77 -2.95
CA PRO A 122 10.16 -6.23 -4.33
C PRO A 122 9.01 -7.12 -4.81
N PHE A 123 8.62 -6.95 -6.07
CA PHE A 123 7.60 -7.78 -6.68
C PHE A 123 8.07 -9.24 -6.83
N GLY A 124 7.19 -10.20 -6.53
CA GLY A 124 7.46 -11.62 -6.73
C GLY A 124 8.24 -12.31 -5.61
N ILE A 125 8.41 -11.67 -4.46
CA ILE A 125 8.78 -12.37 -3.23
C ILE A 125 7.58 -13.11 -2.64
N ASP A 126 7.84 -14.16 -1.86
CA ASP A 126 6.82 -14.93 -1.15
C ASP A 126 6.03 -14.07 -0.16
N ASN A 127 4.76 -14.44 0.09
CA ASN A 127 3.87 -13.68 0.96
C ASN A 127 4.29 -13.70 2.44
N VAL A 128 4.88 -14.79 2.93
CA VAL A 128 5.35 -14.86 4.32
C VAL A 128 6.50 -13.88 4.51
N GLU A 129 7.44 -13.86 3.55
CA GLU A 129 8.57 -12.94 3.60
C GLU A 129 8.13 -11.49 3.43
N ARG A 130 7.20 -11.21 2.51
CA ARG A 130 6.59 -9.89 2.38
C ARG A 130 5.96 -9.42 3.69
N ASN A 131 5.13 -10.26 4.31
CA ASN A 131 4.48 -9.91 5.55
C ASN A 131 5.50 -9.65 6.66
N ARG A 132 6.60 -10.40 6.69
CA ARG A 132 7.70 -10.17 7.64
C ARG A 132 8.33 -8.80 7.43
N GLU A 133 8.74 -8.47 6.21
CA GLU A 133 9.38 -7.18 5.88
C GLU A 133 8.43 -5.98 6.11
N VAL A 134 7.15 -6.11 5.72
CA VAL A 134 6.13 -5.06 5.98
C VAL A 134 6.00 -4.82 7.48
N ASN A 135 5.86 -5.89 8.26
CA ASN A 135 5.69 -5.78 9.70
C ASN A 135 6.94 -5.23 10.38
N GLU A 136 8.14 -5.64 9.95
CA GLU A 136 9.40 -5.10 10.48
C GLU A 136 9.49 -3.58 10.28
N LEU A 137 9.16 -3.08 9.08
CA LEU A 137 9.13 -1.64 8.81
C LEU A 137 8.04 -0.92 9.63
N ALA A 138 6.81 -1.44 9.61
CA ALA A 138 5.68 -0.81 10.31
C ALA A 138 5.88 -0.80 11.84
N ASN A 139 6.52 -1.83 12.40
CA ASN A 139 6.85 -1.91 13.83
C ASN A 139 7.95 -0.92 14.24
N GLY A 140 8.75 -0.41 13.29
CA GLY A 140 9.72 0.65 13.54
C GLY A 140 9.08 2.02 13.79
N PHE A 141 7.78 2.19 13.47
CA PHE A 141 7.08 3.44 13.70
C PHE A 141 6.79 3.66 15.19
N ALA A 142 7.16 4.83 15.71
CA ALA A 142 7.00 5.15 17.13
C ALA A 142 5.54 5.08 17.62
N GLY A 143 4.57 5.39 16.75
CA GLY A 143 3.13 5.31 17.06
C GLY A 143 2.49 3.95 16.79
N ALA A 144 3.27 2.91 16.46
CA ALA A 144 2.73 1.61 16.04
C ALA A 144 1.82 0.96 17.08
N GLU A 145 2.20 1.04 18.36
CA GLU A 145 1.39 0.45 19.45
C GLU A 145 0.04 1.17 19.58
N THR A 146 0.03 2.51 19.59
CA THR A 146 -1.21 3.29 19.63
C THR A 146 -2.10 2.99 18.43
N ALA A 147 -1.50 2.90 17.24
CA ALA A 147 -2.23 2.62 16.02
C ALA A 147 -2.88 1.23 16.05
N LYS A 148 -2.14 0.20 16.47
CA LYS A 148 -2.68 -1.16 16.62
C LYS A 148 -3.82 -1.24 17.62
N GLN A 149 -3.66 -0.60 18.78
CA GLN A 149 -4.74 -0.55 19.78
C GLN A 149 -6.01 0.11 19.22
N TRP A 150 -5.86 1.19 18.44
CA TRP A 150 -7.01 1.82 17.79
C TRP A 150 -7.65 0.90 16.75
N LEU A 151 -6.85 0.25 15.91
CA LEU A 151 -7.30 -0.69 14.88
C LEU A 151 -8.07 -1.86 15.49
N ASP A 152 -7.58 -2.43 16.58
CA ASP A 152 -8.25 -3.49 17.34
C ASP A 152 -9.61 -3.04 17.89
N GLN A 153 -9.68 -1.82 18.44
CA GLN A 153 -10.94 -1.25 18.96
C GLN A 153 -12.00 -1.08 17.88
N VAL A 154 -11.59 -0.76 16.64
CA VAL A 154 -12.51 -0.59 15.51
C VAL A 154 -12.64 -1.85 14.64
N MET A 155 -12.01 -2.95 15.03
CA MET A 155 -12.01 -4.23 14.32
C MET A 155 -11.54 -4.10 12.86
N MET A 156 -10.46 -3.35 12.64
CA MET A 156 -9.90 -3.06 11.32
C MET A 156 -8.51 -3.68 11.16
N GLU A 157 -8.28 -4.33 10.03
CA GLU A 157 -7.00 -4.93 9.66
C GLU A 157 -6.16 -3.96 8.82
N VAL A 158 -4.84 -4.06 8.95
CA VAL A 158 -3.85 -3.47 8.03
C VAL A 158 -3.30 -4.53 7.09
#